data_AF-A0A0K1EJ17-F1
#
_entry.id   AF-A0A0K1EJ17-F1
#
_cell.length_a   1.000
_cell.length_b   1.000
_cell.length_c   1.000
_cell.angle_alpha   90.00
_cell.angle_beta   90.00
_cell.angle_gamma   90.00
#
_symmetry.space_group_name_H-M   'P 1'
#
loop_
_entity.id
_entity.type
_entity.pdbx_description
1 polymer ?
#
loop_
_entity_poly.entity_id
_entity_poly.type
_entity_poly.pdbx_seq_one_letter_code
_entity_poly.pdbx_strand_id
1 'polypeptide(L)'
;MSEDNETVTIPLARLRRLVEALSYASVEAFEEARSLLESPTEDDFGELEGIMAVFLKELQSAQDLRAAQEQQRLLIERQQLAIRDLTTPIIDLWDDILTLPIVGVVDTQRAAEMTERLLARVEERGTRCVIIDVTGVNVIDTMTAAHLVRMVNASRLMGSYCVVTGMRPEVAQTLVQSGVEVAGVETLRSLKEGLRECFRYLRSDAGSVRVGGENRPRDTEVQPAG
;
A
#
# COMPACT_ATOMS: atom_id res chain seq x y z
N MET A 1 -48.48 -48.38 30.21
CA MET A 1 -48.26 -47.02 30.74
C MET A 1 -48.55 -46.10 29.59
N SER A 2 -49.75 -45.50 29.61
CA SER A 2 -50.21 -44.63 28.53
C SER A 2 -49.44 -43.32 28.62
N GLU A 3 -48.75 -42.93 27.56
CA GLU A 3 -48.22 -41.59 27.41
C GLU A 3 -49.42 -40.64 27.33
N ASP A 4 -49.57 -39.75 28.32
CA ASP A 4 -50.51 -38.63 28.27
C ASP A 4 -50.11 -37.76 27.08
N ASN A 5 -50.81 -37.91 25.95
CA ASN A 5 -50.64 -37.05 24.80
C ASN A 5 -51.36 -35.73 25.05
N GLU A 6 -50.73 -34.87 25.86
CA GLU A 6 -51.20 -33.53 26.17
C GLU A 6 -51.14 -32.69 24.88
N THR A 7 -52.31 -32.32 24.35
CA THR A 7 -52.42 -31.57 23.09
C THR A 7 -52.79 -30.13 23.38
N VAL A 8 -52.03 -29.20 22.82
CA VAL A 8 -52.32 -27.75 22.91
C VAL A 8 -53.21 -27.37 21.73
N THR A 9 -54.41 -26.87 22.00
CA THR A 9 -55.34 -26.41 20.95
C THR A 9 -55.06 -24.95 20.63
N ILE A 10 -54.61 -24.67 19.42
CA ILE A 10 -54.20 -23.32 19.00
C ILE A 10 -55.10 -22.85 17.86
N PRO A 11 -55.63 -21.61 17.91
CA PRO A 11 -56.32 -21.02 16.78
C PRO A 11 -55.42 -20.97 15.54
N LEU A 12 -55.92 -21.49 14.40
CA LEU A 12 -55.16 -21.54 13.14
C LEU A 12 -54.63 -20.16 12.70
N ALA A 13 -55.34 -19.09 13.04
CA ALA A 13 -54.91 -17.71 12.78
C ALA A 13 -53.57 -17.39 13.48
N ARG A 14 -53.35 -17.85 14.71
CA ARG A 14 -52.09 -17.63 15.46
C ARG A 14 -50.94 -18.40 14.84
N LEU A 15 -51.18 -19.65 14.44
CA LEU A 15 -50.20 -20.45 13.71
C LEU A 15 -49.78 -19.77 12.39
N ARG A 16 -50.75 -19.23 11.64
CA ARG A 16 -50.47 -18.47 10.41
C ARG A 16 -49.62 -17.24 10.67
N ARG A 17 -49.89 -16.47 11.72
CA ARG A 17 -49.08 -15.31 12.10
C ARG A 17 -47.63 -15.68 12.42
N LEU A 18 -47.39 -16.79 13.12
CA LEU A 18 -46.02 -17.25 13.38
C LEU A 18 -45.28 -17.58 12.07
N VAL A 19 -45.93 -18.30 11.16
CA VAL A 19 -45.34 -18.65 9.85
C VAL A 19 -45.05 -17.39 9.03
N GLU A 20 -45.95 -16.41 9.07
CA GLU A 20 -45.78 -15.12 8.41
C GLU A 20 -44.62 -14.32 9.03
N ALA A 21 -44.51 -14.29 10.36
CA ALA A 21 -43.39 -13.66 11.06
C ALA A 21 -42.05 -14.30 10.68
N LEU A 22 -41.98 -15.63 10.60
CA LEU A 22 -40.79 -16.34 10.13
C LEU A 22 -40.48 -16.03 8.65
N SER A 23 -41.51 -15.84 7.83
CA SER A 23 -41.34 -15.46 6.42
C SER A 23 -40.73 -14.06 6.31
N TYR A 24 -41.23 -13.08 7.07
CA TYR A 24 -40.63 -11.74 7.14
C TYR A 24 -39.20 -11.78 7.68
N ALA A 25 -38.95 -12.52 8.77
CA ALA A 25 -37.61 -12.67 9.32
C ALA A 25 -36.62 -13.30 8.33
N SER A 26 -37.07 -14.19 7.43
CA SER A 26 -36.21 -14.81 6.41
C SER A 26 -35.71 -13.83 5.34
N VAL A 27 -36.42 -12.71 5.16
CA VAL A 27 -36.03 -11.61 4.26
C VAL A 27 -35.57 -10.38 5.05
N GLU A 28 -35.16 -10.56 6.30
CA GLU A 28 -34.63 -9.53 7.20
C GLU A 28 -35.62 -8.39 7.52
N ALA A 29 -36.92 -8.62 7.31
CA ALA A 29 -38.00 -7.71 7.66
C ALA A 29 -38.42 -7.89 9.13
N PHE A 30 -37.49 -7.61 10.05
CA PHE A 30 -37.67 -7.92 11.48
C PHE A 30 -38.73 -7.06 12.17
N GLU A 31 -38.96 -5.82 11.71
CA GLU A 31 -39.99 -4.93 12.26
C GLU A 31 -41.38 -5.50 11.99
N GLU A 32 -41.63 -5.91 10.74
CA GLU A 32 -42.85 -6.56 10.29
C GLU A 32 -43.05 -7.93 10.97
N ALA A 33 -41.99 -8.72 11.06
CA ALA A 33 -42.02 -10.01 11.75
C ALA A 33 -42.41 -9.87 13.23
N ARG A 34 -41.86 -8.86 13.92
CA ARG A 34 -42.09 -8.66 15.34
C ARG A 34 -43.48 -8.06 15.60
N SER A 35 -43.98 -7.16 14.74
CA SER A 35 -45.32 -6.58 14.86
C SER A 35 -46.43 -7.64 14.89
N LEU A 36 -46.25 -8.75 14.15
CA LEU A 36 -47.17 -9.89 14.15
C LEU A 36 -47.23 -10.64 15.50
N LEU A 37 -46.27 -10.41 16.40
CA LEU A 37 -46.09 -11.09 17.68
C LEU A 37 -46.27 -10.16 18.90
N GLU A 38 -46.59 -8.88 18.71
CA GLU A 38 -46.64 -7.86 19.79
C GLU A 38 -47.83 -8.00 20.75
N SER A 39 -48.75 -8.93 20.49
CA SER A 39 -49.92 -9.19 21.34
C SER A 39 -49.91 -10.63 21.87
N PRO A 40 -48.97 -11.00 22.77
CA PRO A 40 -48.96 -12.32 23.38
C PRO A 40 -50.19 -12.46 24.27
N THR A 41 -50.91 -13.56 24.11
CA THR A 41 -52.00 -13.95 25.03
C THR A 41 -51.42 -14.62 26.27
N GLU A 42 -52.13 -14.57 27.40
CA GLU A 42 -51.75 -15.25 28.64
C GLU A 42 -52.04 -16.76 28.59
N ASP A 43 -51.55 -17.45 27.55
CA ASP A 43 -51.61 -18.90 27.39
C ASP A 43 -50.25 -19.47 26.99
N ASP A 44 -50.09 -20.80 27.11
CA ASP A 44 -48.81 -21.48 26.84
C ASP A 44 -48.25 -21.19 25.43
N PHE A 45 -49.12 -20.95 24.45
CA PHE A 45 -48.69 -20.57 23.09
C PHE A 45 -48.25 -19.10 23.00
N GLY A 46 -48.80 -18.23 23.85
CA GLY A 46 -48.39 -16.84 23.97
C GLY A 46 -47.01 -16.67 24.58
N GLU A 47 -46.60 -17.59 25.47
CA GLU A 47 -45.21 -17.68 25.92
C GLU A 47 -44.25 -17.94 24.74
N LEU A 48 -44.61 -18.87 23.84
CA LEU A 48 -43.84 -19.13 22.61
C LEU A 48 -43.79 -17.91 21.69
N GLU A 49 -44.93 -17.22 21.46
CA GLU A 49 -44.98 -15.97 20.70
C GLU A 49 -44.04 -14.91 21.30
N GLY A 50 -44.03 -14.77 22.64
CA GLY A 50 -43.15 -13.86 23.37
C GLY A 50 -41.67 -14.22 23.25
N ILE A 51 -41.31 -15.49 23.42
CA ILE A 51 -39.94 -15.99 23.23
C ILE A 51 -39.47 -15.73 21.79
N MET A 52 -40.33 -16.00 20.81
CA MET A 52 -39.99 -15.77 19.41
C MET A 52 -39.80 -14.28 19.11
N ALA A 53 -40.62 -13.40 19.68
CA ALA A 53 -40.45 -11.95 19.54
C ALA A 53 -39.12 -11.45 20.12
N VAL A 54 -38.71 -11.98 21.28
CA VAL A 54 -37.40 -11.68 21.88
C VAL A 54 -36.27 -12.22 21.00
N PHE A 55 -36.41 -13.44 20.48
CA PHE A 55 -35.41 -14.04 19.59
C PHE A 55 -35.23 -13.25 18.29
N LEU A 56 -36.33 -12.79 17.67
CA LEU A 56 -36.27 -11.93 16.48
C LEU A 56 -35.57 -10.60 16.77
N LYS A 57 -35.81 -10.01 17.94
CA LYS A 57 -35.13 -8.78 18.38
C LYS A 57 -33.62 -8.98 18.57
N GLU A 58 -33.22 -10.09 19.17
CA GLU A 58 -31.80 -10.46 19.34
C GLU A 58 -31.13 -10.69 17.98
N LEU A 59 -31.79 -11.40 17.06
CA LEU A 59 -31.30 -11.60 15.70
C LEU A 59 -31.07 -10.28 14.95
N GLN A 60 -32.05 -9.36 15.00
CA GLN A 60 -31.92 -8.04 14.38
C GLN A 60 -30.73 -7.27 14.97
N SER A 61 -30.64 -7.22 16.30
CA SER A 61 -29.55 -6.51 16.99
C SER A 61 -28.16 -7.06 16.62
N ALA A 62 -28.04 -8.38 16.48
CA ALA A 62 -26.82 -9.04 16.06
C ALA A 62 -26.46 -8.74 14.59
N GLN A 63 -27.45 -8.65 13.70
CA GLN A 63 -27.23 -8.26 12.30
C GLN A 63 -26.81 -6.79 12.18
N ASP A 64 -27.49 -5.87 12.88
CA ASP A 64 -27.16 -4.44 12.88
C ASP A 64 -25.72 -4.20 13.36
N LEU A 65 -25.31 -4.89 14.44
CA LEU A 65 -23.94 -4.82 14.94
C LEU A 65 -22.93 -5.31 13.90
N ARG A 66 -23.19 -6.45 13.24
CA ARG A 66 -22.32 -6.99 12.19
C ARG A 66 -22.22 -6.05 10.99
N ALA A 67 -23.34 -5.47 10.56
CA ALA A 67 -23.38 -4.50 9.48
C ALA A 67 -22.55 -3.24 9.84
N ALA A 68 -22.70 -2.71 11.05
CA ALA A 68 -21.92 -1.57 11.53
C ALA A 68 -20.41 -1.89 11.60
N GLN A 69 -20.05 -3.09 12.08
CA GLN A 69 -18.66 -3.54 12.13
C GLN A 69 -18.04 -3.66 10.74
N GLU A 70 -18.75 -4.23 9.77
CA GLU A 70 -18.24 -4.36 8.40
C GLU A 70 -18.09 -2.98 7.74
N GLN A 71 -19.03 -2.06 7.95
CA GLN A 71 -18.91 -0.68 7.47
C GLN A 71 -17.68 0.01 8.06
N GLN A 72 -17.44 -0.15 9.36
CA GLN A 72 -16.24 0.40 10.01
C GLN A 72 -14.95 -0.22 9.44
N ARG A 73 -14.93 -1.54 9.22
CA ARG A 73 -13.79 -2.25 8.64
C ARG A 73 -13.46 -1.74 7.24
N LEU A 74 -14.46 -1.61 6.38
CA LEU A 74 -14.32 -1.07 5.02
C LEU A 74 -13.83 0.38 5.02
N LEU A 75 -14.28 1.20 5.98
CA LEU A 75 -13.80 2.58 6.12
C LEU A 75 -12.31 2.61 6.52
N ILE A 76 -11.91 1.80 7.50
CA ILE A 76 -10.51 1.68 7.93
C ILE A 76 -9.64 1.21 6.78
N GLU A 77 -10.07 0.20 6.02
CA GLU A 77 -9.33 -0.29 4.85
C GLU A 77 -9.18 0.80 3.78
N ARG A 78 -10.24 1.55 3.48
CA ARG A 78 -10.16 2.69 2.54
C ARG A 78 -9.22 3.79 3.04
N GLN A 79 -9.25 4.12 4.32
CA GLN A 79 -8.34 5.09 4.92
C GLN A 79 -6.89 4.59 4.88
N GLN A 80 -6.64 3.32 5.17
CA GLN A 80 -5.31 2.70 5.11
C GLN A 80 -4.75 2.69 3.67
N LEU A 81 -5.58 2.43 2.66
CA LEU A 81 -5.17 2.51 1.25
C LEU A 81 -4.81 3.94 0.85
N ALA A 82 -5.62 4.94 1.23
CA ALA A 82 -5.32 6.34 0.95
C ALA A 82 -4.02 6.81 1.65
N ILE A 83 -3.71 6.28 2.84
CA ILE A 83 -2.45 6.57 3.55
C ILE A 83 -1.25 5.89 2.87
N ARG A 84 -1.43 4.71 2.27
CA ARG A 84 -0.37 3.97 1.54
C ARG A 84 0.05 4.61 0.20
N ASP A 85 -0.83 5.40 -0.41
CA ASP A 85 -0.50 6.19 -1.60
C ASP A 85 0.27 7.47 -1.25
N LEU A 86 0.25 7.90 0.01
CA LEU A 86 0.98 9.07 0.51
C LEU A 86 2.37 8.72 1.06
N THR A 87 2.72 7.43 1.17
CA THR A 87 4.02 7.00 1.67
C THR A 87 5.06 7.02 0.55
N THR A 88 5.85 8.10 0.53
CA THR A 88 7.02 8.37 -0.34
C THR A 88 6.69 8.53 -1.83
N PRO A 89 6.27 9.74 -2.27
CA PRO A 89 6.07 10.00 -3.68
C PRO A 89 7.41 9.94 -4.42
N ILE A 90 7.56 9.04 -5.38
CA ILE A 90 8.63 9.13 -6.38
C ILE A 90 8.22 10.22 -7.37
N ILE A 91 9.04 11.25 -7.47
CA ILE A 91 8.74 12.45 -8.26
C ILE A 91 9.61 12.41 -9.52
N ASP A 92 8.95 12.61 -10.67
CA ASP A 92 9.64 12.78 -11.95
C ASP A 92 10.16 14.22 -12.04
N LEU A 93 11.48 14.40 -12.00
CA LEU A 93 12.08 15.74 -12.13
C LEU A 93 12.34 16.11 -13.59
N TRP A 94 12.64 15.11 -14.41
CA TRP A 94 12.88 15.24 -15.85
C TRP A 94 12.63 13.89 -16.53
N ASP A 95 12.68 13.83 -17.87
CA ASP A 95 12.44 12.60 -18.63
C ASP A 95 13.30 11.41 -18.13
N ASP A 96 14.58 11.66 -17.87
CA ASP A 96 15.56 10.64 -17.45
C ASP A 96 15.92 10.72 -15.94
N ILE A 97 15.23 11.56 -15.16
CA ILE A 97 15.63 11.88 -13.78
C ILE A 97 14.46 11.71 -12.81
N LEU A 98 14.62 10.79 -11.86
CA LEU A 98 13.70 10.59 -10.74
C LEU A 98 14.29 11.12 -9.43
N THR A 99 13.41 11.52 -8.50
CA THR A 99 13.78 11.71 -7.11
C THR A 99 12.89 10.94 -6.15
N LEU A 100 13.52 10.34 -5.14
CA LEU A 100 12.87 9.71 -4.00
C LEU A 100 13.16 10.55 -2.74
N PRO A 101 12.24 11.44 -2.34
CA PRO A 101 12.34 12.15 -1.08
C PRO A 101 11.95 11.25 0.09
N ILE A 102 12.85 11.11 1.05
CA ILE A 102 12.66 10.32 2.27
C ILE A 102 12.37 11.29 3.43
N VAL A 103 11.18 11.13 4.02
CA VAL A 103 10.70 11.97 5.14
C VAL A 103 10.35 11.11 6.33
N GLY A 104 10.83 11.49 7.51
CA GLY A 104 10.53 10.82 8.77
C GLY A 104 11.39 9.58 9.02
N VAL A 105 10.87 8.63 9.79
CA VAL A 105 11.58 7.40 10.19
C VAL A 105 11.49 6.36 9.07
N VAL A 106 12.60 5.69 8.78
CA VAL A 106 12.67 4.63 7.75
C VAL A 106 12.95 3.31 8.45
N ASP A 107 11.92 2.50 8.65
CA ASP A 107 12.07 1.14 9.14
C ASP A 107 12.31 0.14 8.00
N THR A 108 12.51 -1.12 8.36
CA THR A 108 12.76 -2.24 7.44
C THR A 108 11.69 -2.38 6.38
N GLN A 109 10.41 -2.31 6.78
CA GLN A 109 9.29 -2.52 5.87
C GLN A 109 9.19 -1.35 4.89
N ARG A 110 9.25 -0.13 5.40
CA ARG A 110 9.16 1.08 4.60
C ARG A 110 10.31 1.20 3.61
N ALA A 111 11.52 0.83 4.01
CA ALA A 111 12.67 0.81 3.11
C ALA A 111 12.51 -0.20 1.97
N ALA A 112 11.96 -1.39 2.26
CA ALA A 112 11.69 -2.40 1.25
C ALA A 112 10.63 -1.90 0.24
N GLU A 113 9.52 -1.36 0.73
CA GLU A 113 8.45 -0.79 -0.10
C GLU A 113 8.96 0.38 -0.98
N MET A 114 9.76 1.29 -0.41
CA MET A 114 10.40 2.37 -1.16
C MET A 114 11.34 1.84 -2.26
N THR A 115 12.13 0.82 -1.95
CA THR A 115 13.06 0.23 -2.91
C THR A 115 12.29 -0.42 -4.05
N GLU A 116 11.30 -1.26 -3.76
CA GLU A 116 10.47 -1.92 -4.78
C GLU A 116 9.81 -0.90 -5.71
N ARG A 117 9.17 0.12 -5.14
CA ARG A 117 8.54 1.20 -5.93
C ARG A 117 9.55 1.96 -6.78
N LEU A 118 10.75 2.26 -6.24
CA LEU A 118 11.80 2.95 -6.96
C LEU A 118 12.27 2.14 -8.16
N LEU A 119 12.58 0.85 -7.96
CA LEU A 119 13.07 -0.02 -9.05
C LEU A 119 12.01 -0.20 -10.14
N ALA A 120 10.74 -0.39 -9.76
CA ALA A 120 9.63 -0.47 -10.72
C ALA A 120 9.51 0.79 -11.57
N ARG A 121 9.63 1.99 -10.95
CA ARG A 121 9.62 3.26 -11.68
C ARG A 121 10.85 3.47 -12.55
N VAL A 122 12.02 3.00 -12.12
CA VAL A 122 13.25 3.04 -12.91
C VAL A 122 13.11 2.19 -14.18
N GLU A 123 12.56 0.98 -14.04
CA GLU A 123 12.28 0.08 -15.17
C GLU A 123 11.23 0.66 -16.12
N GLU A 124 10.08 1.08 -15.60
CA GLU A 124 8.95 1.61 -16.39
C GLU A 124 9.36 2.80 -17.27
N ARG A 125 10.21 3.69 -16.74
CA ARG A 125 10.59 4.92 -17.43
C ARG A 125 11.95 4.87 -18.12
N GLY A 126 12.71 3.79 -17.97
CA GLY A 126 14.09 3.75 -18.45
C GLY A 126 14.97 4.82 -17.80
N THR A 127 14.72 5.11 -16.51
CA THR A 127 15.38 6.20 -15.79
C THR A 127 16.89 6.00 -15.73
N ARG A 128 17.64 7.04 -16.11
CA ARG A 128 19.11 7.01 -16.15
C ARG A 128 19.75 7.66 -14.93
N CYS A 129 19.05 8.57 -14.25
CA CYS A 129 19.51 9.17 -13.00
C CYS A 129 18.46 9.13 -11.89
N VAL A 130 18.89 8.77 -10.68
CA VAL A 130 18.06 8.76 -9.47
C VAL A 130 18.69 9.63 -8.39
N ILE A 131 17.88 10.49 -7.78
CA ILE A 131 18.26 11.31 -6.64
C ILE A 131 17.50 10.86 -5.39
N ILE A 132 18.20 10.30 -4.41
CA ILE A 132 17.60 9.95 -3.11
C ILE A 132 17.83 11.11 -2.16
N ASP A 133 16.76 11.84 -1.81
CA ASP A 133 16.83 13.02 -0.95
C ASP A 133 16.47 12.66 0.50
N VAL A 134 17.45 12.74 1.40
CA VAL A 134 17.30 12.42 2.83
C VAL A 134 17.19 13.67 3.71
N THR A 135 16.82 14.82 3.13
CA THR A 135 16.68 16.09 3.87
C THR A 135 15.68 15.98 5.03
N GLY A 136 14.63 15.16 4.86
CA GLY A 136 13.58 14.94 5.86
C GLY A 136 13.90 13.86 6.91
N VAL A 137 15.12 13.30 6.92
CA VAL A 137 15.55 12.26 7.86
C VAL A 137 16.27 12.92 9.04
N ASN A 138 15.62 12.92 10.20
CA ASN A 138 16.14 13.57 11.40
C ASN A 138 17.16 12.72 12.16
N VAL A 139 16.91 11.42 12.26
CA VAL A 139 17.74 10.44 12.97
C VAL A 139 17.74 9.17 12.13
N ILE A 140 18.93 8.63 11.89
CA ILE A 140 19.13 7.32 11.26
C ILE A 140 19.71 6.39 12.32
N ASP A 141 19.21 5.16 12.41
CA ASP A 141 19.90 4.10 13.14
C ASP A 141 20.75 3.26 12.17
N THR A 142 21.55 2.34 12.72
CA THR A 142 22.41 1.43 11.95
C THR A 142 21.62 0.60 10.94
N MET A 143 20.39 0.17 11.27
CA MET A 143 19.58 -0.66 10.37
C MET A 143 19.07 0.15 9.18
N THR A 144 18.58 1.36 9.45
CA THR A 144 18.10 2.32 8.47
C THR A 144 19.21 2.74 7.51
N ALA A 145 20.42 2.96 8.04
CA ALA A 145 21.61 3.22 7.24
C ALA A 145 21.88 2.09 6.24
N ALA A 146 21.84 0.83 6.69
CA ALA A 146 22.00 -0.32 5.81
C ALA A 146 20.89 -0.43 4.74
N HIS A 147 19.66 -0.05 5.09
CA HIS A 147 18.54 0.02 4.15
C HIS A 147 18.75 1.06 3.05
N LEU A 148 19.18 2.27 3.40
CA LEU A 148 19.50 3.32 2.43
C LEU A 148 20.56 2.84 1.42
N VAL A 149 21.62 2.20 1.91
CA VAL A 149 22.69 1.69 1.05
C VAL A 149 22.22 0.56 0.14
N ARG A 150 21.39 -0.37 0.64
CA ARG A 150 20.76 -1.40 -0.20
C ARG A 150 19.93 -0.79 -1.33
N MET A 151 19.13 0.23 -1.02
CA MET A 151 18.29 0.92 -2.01
C MET A 151 19.14 1.58 -3.09
N VAL A 152 20.20 2.31 -2.71
CA VAL A 152 21.12 2.93 -3.65
C VAL A 152 21.79 1.87 -4.55
N ASN A 153 22.27 0.78 -3.96
CA ASN A 153 22.91 -0.31 -4.71
C ASN A 153 21.94 -0.98 -5.67
N ALA A 154 20.69 -1.22 -5.25
CA ALA A 154 19.66 -1.79 -6.10
C ALA A 154 19.36 -0.88 -7.31
N SER A 155 19.24 0.44 -7.09
CA SER A 155 19.06 1.41 -8.19
C SER A 155 20.20 1.34 -9.21
N ARG A 156 21.44 1.22 -8.73
CA ARG A 156 22.63 1.09 -9.60
C ARG A 156 22.66 -0.23 -10.37
N LEU A 157 22.23 -1.32 -9.75
CA LEU A 157 22.12 -2.62 -10.42
C LEU A 157 21.09 -2.59 -11.57
N MET A 158 20.08 -1.73 -11.47
CA MET A 158 19.15 -1.43 -12.57
C MET A 158 19.74 -0.52 -13.66
N GLY A 159 21.03 -0.19 -13.59
CA GLY A 159 21.72 0.64 -14.58
C GLY A 159 21.51 2.14 -14.42
N SER A 160 20.89 2.59 -13.32
CA SER A 160 20.70 4.01 -13.05
C SER A 160 21.88 4.60 -12.27
N TYR A 161 22.37 5.76 -12.69
CA TYR A 161 23.30 6.55 -11.90
C TYR A 161 22.57 7.14 -10.69
N CYS A 162 23.10 6.94 -9.49
CA CYS A 162 22.42 7.31 -8.25
C CYS A 162 23.25 8.29 -7.43
N VAL A 163 22.61 9.35 -6.96
CA VAL A 163 23.17 10.34 -6.03
C VAL A 163 22.31 10.46 -4.78
N VAL A 164 22.92 10.84 -3.66
CA VAL A 164 22.23 11.06 -2.38
C VAL A 164 22.32 12.54 -2.03
N THR A 165 21.20 13.16 -1.64
CA THR A 165 21.14 14.59 -1.30
C THR A 165 20.60 14.84 0.11
N GLY A 166 20.97 15.98 0.70
CA GLY A 166 20.36 16.42 1.96
C GLY A 166 20.82 15.67 3.21
N MET A 167 21.98 14.98 3.14
CA MET A 167 22.53 14.25 4.28
C MET A 167 22.98 15.21 5.38
N ARG A 168 22.35 15.09 6.55
CA ARG A 168 22.74 15.84 7.75
C ARG A 168 24.03 15.26 8.36
N PRO A 169 24.86 16.07 9.05
CA PRO A 169 26.11 15.59 9.66
C PRO A 169 25.92 14.39 10.60
N GLU A 170 24.82 14.36 11.37
CA GLU A 170 24.55 13.28 12.33
C GLU A 170 24.29 11.94 11.60
N VAL A 171 23.56 12.00 10.48
CA VAL A 171 23.28 10.83 9.60
C VAL A 171 24.57 10.30 9.00
N ALA A 172 25.44 11.19 8.52
CA ALA A 172 26.74 10.82 7.96
C ALA A 172 27.63 10.13 9.00
N GLN A 173 27.66 10.64 10.23
CA GLN A 173 28.42 10.01 11.32
C GLN A 173 27.92 8.60 11.63
N THR A 174 26.60 8.39 11.69
CA THR A 174 26.03 7.05 11.92
C THR A 174 26.37 6.09 10.79
N LEU A 175 26.34 6.52 9.52
CA LEU A 175 26.73 5.69 8.37
C LEU A 175 28.19 5.23 8.50
N VAL A 176 29.10 6.14 8.86
CA VAL A 176 30.53 5.84 9.08
C VAL A 176 30.72 4.89 10.26
N GLN A 177 30.06 5.16 11.40
CA GLN A 177 30.16 4.31 12.60
C GLN A 177 29.59 2.90 12.39
N SER A 178 28.57 2.78 11.54
CA SER A 178 27.94 1.50 11.21
C SER A 178 28.81 0.63 10.29
N GLY A 179 29.93 1.16 9.78
CA GLY A 179 30.81 0.46 8.85
C GLY A 179 30.18 0.16 7.49
N VAL A 180 29.08 0.83 7.15
CA VAL A 180 28.38 0.63 5.89
C VAL A 180 29.02 1.54 4.84
N GLU A 181 29.66 0.93 3.85
CA GLU A 181 30.25 1.67 2.73
C GLU A 181 29.23 1.93 1.62
N VAL A 182 29.17 3.18 1.17
CA VAL A 182 28.36 3.58 0.01
C VAL A 182 29.29 3.75 -1.20
N ALA A 183 29.85 2.63 -1.66
CA ALA A 183 30.88 2.65 -2.70
C ALA A 183 30.34 3.22 -4.03
N GLY A 184 31.04 4.24 -4.55
CA GLY A 184 30.73 4.86 -5.84
C GLY A 184 29.51 5.77 -5.86
N VAL A 185 28.96 6.13 -4.69
CA VAL A 185 27.77 6.98 -4.59
C VAL A 185 28.17 8.40 -4.22
N GLU A 186 27.75 9.34 -5.07
CA GLU A 186 28.03 10.74 -4.85
C GLU A 186 27.01 11.34 -3.87
N THR A 187 27.51 11.95 -2.79
CA THR A 187 26.67 12.63 -1.80
C THR A 187 26.80 14.13 -1.99
N LEU A 188 25.67 14.81 -2.15
CA LEU A 188 25.59 16.23 -2.48
C LEU A 188 24.74 16.96 -1.44
N ARG A 189 24.98 18.26 -1.22
CA ARG A 189 24.36 18.96 -0.09
C ARG A 189 22.87 19.26 -0.27
N SER A 190 22.35 19.20 -1.49
CA SER A 190 20.96 19.59 -1.79
C SER A 190 20.45 18.94 -3.07
N LEU A 191 19.13 18.77 -3.16
CA LEU A 191 18.44 18.32 -4.38
C LEU A 191 18.85 19.11 -5.63
N LYS A 192 19.04 20.44 -5.48
CA LYS A 192 19.50 21.31 -6.57
C LYS A 192 20.88 20.92 -7.11
N GLU A 193 21.78 20.45 -6.26
CA GLU A 193 23.09 19.97 -6.69
C GLU A 193 23.01 18.56 -7.28
N GLY A 194 22.18 17.69 -6.69
CA GLY A 194 21.87 16.37 -7.27
C GLY A 194 21.35 16.49 -8.70
N LEU A 195 20.41 17.40 -8.94
CA LEU A 195 19.86 17.63 -10.27
C LEU A 195 20.92 18.12 -11.27
N ARG A 196 21.83 19.01 -10.83
CA ARG A 196 22.95 19.46 -11.66
C ARG A 196 23.93 18.34 -11.99
N GLU A 197 24.16 17.42 -11.05
CA GLU A 197 24.98 16.23 -11.27
C GLU A 197 24.34 15.30 -12.29
N CYS A 198 23.05 14.97 -12.12
CA CYS A 198 22.31 14.18 -13.10
C CYS A 198 22.39 14.79 -14.51
N PHE A 199 22.19 16.10 -14.65
CA PHE A 199 22.35 16.74 -15.97
C PHE A 199 23.76 16.64 -16.53
N ARG A 200 24.81 16.67 -15.70
CA ARG A 200 26.19 16.46 -16.15
C ARG A 200 26.40 15.02 -16.61
N TYR A 201 25.95 14.05 -15.82
CA TYR A 201 26.01 12.62 -16.15
C TYR A 201 25.33 12.32 -17.51
N LEU A 202 24.10 12.80 -17.71
CA LEU A 202 23.36 12.58 -18.95
C LEU A 202 24.05 13.20 -20.18
N ARG A 203 24.73 14.34 -20.01
CA ARG A 203 25.52 14.99 -21.08
C ARG A 203 26.79 14.25 -21.40
N SER A 204 27.51 13.74 -20.40
CA SER A 204 28.74 12.97 -20.62
C SER A 204 28.46 11.66 -21.35
N ASP A 205 27.35 11.00 -21.04
CA ASP A 205 26.96 9.75 -21.67
C ASP A 205 26.41 9.95 -23.09
N ALA A 206 25.77 11.09 -23.39
CA ALA A 206 25.42 11.46 -24.76
C ALA A 206 26.66 11.81 -25.64
N GLY A 207 27.79 12.16 -25.01
CA GLY A 207 29.05 12.49 -25.68
C GLY A 207 29.93 11.27 -26.00
N SER A 208 29.85 10.20 -25.19
CA SER A 208 30.65 8.98 -25.36
C SER A 208 30.20 8.13 -26.56
N VAL A 209 28.92 8.17 -26.92
CA VAL A 209 28.35 7.40 -28.05
C VAL A 209 28.78 7.91 -29.43
N ARG A 210 29.21 9.18 -29.55
CA ARG A 210 29.54 9.79 -30.86
C ARG A 210 30.98 9.57 -31.35
N VAL A 211 31.86 8.97 -30.56
CA VAL A 211 33.30 8.82 -30.91
C VAL A 211 33.62 7.47 -31.58
N GLY A 212 32.68 6.53 -31.66
CA GLY A 212 32.92 5.17 -32.19
C GLY A 212 32.62 4.93 -33.68
N GLY A 213 32.30 5.97 -34.47
CA GLY A 213 31.61 5.82 -35.75
C GLY A 213 32.24 6.50 -36.97
N GLU A 214 33.57 6.58 -37.11
CA GLU A 214 34.19 6.92 -38.40
C GLU A 214 35.42 6.04 -38.66
N ASN A 215 35.18 4.84 -39.19
CA ASN A 215 36.22 4.04 -39.83
C ASN A 215 36.19 4.38 -41.33
N ARG A 216 36.99 5.36 -41.77
CA ARG A 216 37.25 5.58 -43.20
C ARG A 216 38.11 4.43 -43.74
N PRO A 217 37.80 3.87 -44.93
CA PRO A 217 38.65 2.84 -45.51
C PRO A 217 40.02 3.43 -45.84
N ARG A 218 41.07 2.63 -45.59
CA ARG A 218 42.43 2.94 -46.04
C ARG A 218 42.47 2.77 -47.55
N ASP A 219 42.67 3.88 -48.26
CA ASP A 219 43.03 3.84 -49.68
C ASP A 219 44.43 3.23 -49.81
N THR A 220 44.47 1.98 -50.29
CA THR A 220 45.67 1.32 -50.79
C THR A 220 46.08 1.92 -52.14
N GLU A 221 47.29 2.49 -52.15
CA GLU A 221 48.27 2.66 -53.24
C GLU A 221 47.82 2.57 -54.71
N VAL A 222 48.18 3.60 -55.49
CA VAL A 222 48.86 3.38 -56.78
C VAL A 222 50.01 4.39 -56.93
N GLN A 223 51.23 3.87 -56.92
CA GLN A 223 52.48 4.56 -57.24
C GLN A 223 52.67 4.53 -58.76
N PRO A 224 53.05 5.63 -59.46
CA PRO A 224 53.32 5.55 -60.89
C PRO A 224 54.76 5.12 -61.14
N ALA A 225 54.93 4.12 -62.00
CA ALA A 225 56.18 3.84 -62.69
C ALA A 225 56.18 4.61 -64.03
N GLY A 226 57.21 5.42 -64.27
CA GLY A 226 57.43 6.14 -65.53
C GLY A 226 58.04 7.50 -65.34
#